data_AF-A0AAE4Q7Z3-F1
#
_entry.id   AF-A0AAE4Q7Z3-F1
#
_cell.length_a   1.000
_cell.length_b   1.000
_cell.length_c   1.000
_cell.angle_alpha   90.00
_cell.angle_beta   90.00
_cell.angle_gamma   90.00
#
_symmetry.space_group_name_H-M   'P 1'
#
loop_
_entity.id
_entity.type
_entity.pdbx_description
1 polymer ?
#
loop_
_entity_poly.entity_id
_entity_poly.type
_entity_poly.pdbx_seq_one_letter_code
_entity_poly.pdbx_strand_id
1 'polypeptide(L)'
;DFYQFLYDMFTQVENHMEADASIYVFHADTEGLNFRKAFKDAGLYLSGFCIWKKNSLVLGRSPYQWQHEPCLFGWKQKGKHQWFNDRKQTTIWEYDRPKSSKDHPTMKPIQLMAYPIQNSSMRGTLV
;
A
#
# COMPACT_ATOMS: atom_id res chain seq x y z
N ASP A 1 -16.63 3.17 -14.37
CA ASP A 1 -15.44 4.03 -14.38
C ASP A 1 -14.46 3.54 -13.32
N PHE A 2 -13.15 3.69 -13.52
CA PHE A 2 -12.12 3.17 -12.62
C PHE A 2 -12.12 3.86 -11.26
N TYR A 3 -12.34 5.19 -11.24
CA TYR A 3 -12.52 5.92 -9.98
C TYR A 3 -13.67 5.36 -9.15
N GLN A 4 -14.84 5.11 -9.76
CA GLN A 4 -16.02 4.59 -9.05
C GLN A 4 -15.74 3.21 -8.43
N PHE A 5 -15.06 2.34 -9.18
CA PHE A 5 -14.61 1.04 -8.66
C PHE A 5 -13.74 1.18 -7.41
N LEU A 6 -12.77 2.10 -7.43
CA LEU A 6 -11.90 2.34 -6.27
C LEU A 6 -12.67 2.93 -5.09
N TYR A 7 -13.58 3.86 -5.35
CA TYR A 7 -14.42 4.47 -4.32
C TYR A 7 -15.28 3.41 -3.62
N ASP A 8 -16.00 2.59 -4.39
CA ASP A 8 -16.85 1.53 -3.84
C ASP A 8 -16.01 0.53 -3.01
N MET A 9 -14.84 0.14 -3.52
CA MET A 9 -13.92 -0.75 -2.81
C MET A 9 -13.42 -0.13 -1.51
N PHE A 10 -12.93 1.11 -1.53
CA PHE A 10 -12.44 1.77 -0.33
C PHE A 10 -13.54 2.04 0.70
N THR A 11 -14.76 2.34 0.28
CA THR A 11 -15.89 2.48 1.19
C THR A 11 -16.21 1.15 1.88
N GLN A 12 -16.17 0.03 1.16
CA GLN A 12 -16.35 -1.29 1.80
C GLN A 12 -15.21 -1.61 2.77
N VAL A 13 -13.97 -1.30 2.41
CA VAL A 13 -12.82 -1.47 3.31
C VAL A 13 -12.97 -0.62 4.56
N GLU A 14 -13.28 0.67 4.41
CA GLU A 14 -13.51 1.58 5.53
C GLU A 14 -14.63 1.03 6.43
N ASN A 15 -15.76 0.60 5.90
CA ASN A 15 -16.87 0.09 6.72
C ASN A 15 -16.51 -1.14 7.57
N HIS A 16 -15.58 -2.00 7.12
CA HIS A 16 -15.21 -3.25 7.79
C HIS A 16 -13.90 -3.18 8.58
N MET A 17 -13.12 -2.12 8.42
CA MET A 17 -11.91 -1.89 9.21
C MET A 17 -12.28 -1.56 10.67
N GLU A 18 -11.52 -2.10 11.62
CA GLU A 18 -11.58 -1.64 13.01
C GLU A 18 -11.17 -0.17 13.15
N ALA A 19 -11.65 0.49 14.20
CA ALA A 19 -11.41 1.93 14.42
C ALA A 19 -9.94 2.29 14.57
N ASP A 20 -9.09 1.34 14.93
CA ASP A 20 -7.65 1.52 15.08
C ASP A 20 -6.79 0.79 14.02
N ALA A 21 -7.44 0.26 12.98
CA ALA A 21 -6.80 -0.47 11.90
C ALA A 21 -6.12 0.45 10.88
N SER A 22 -5.15 -0.14 10.18
CA SER A 22 -4.31 0.53 9.19
C SER A 22 -4.57 -0.04 7.82
N ILE A 23 -4.35 0.75 6.77
CA ILE A 23 -4.45 0.31 5.39
C ILE A 23 -3.19 0.66 4.60
N TYR A 24 -2.74 -0.30 3.80
CA TYR A 24 -1.63 -0.19 2.87
C TYR A 24 -2.08 -0.55 1.46
N VAL A 25 -1.95 0.39 0.51
CA VAL A 25 -2.48 0.21 -0.85
C VAL A 25 -1.38 0.41 -1.88
N PHE A 26 -0.84 -0.69 -2.39
CA PHE A 26 0.05 -0.65 -3.55
C PHE A 26 -0.74 -0.34 -4.83
N HIS A 27 -0.22 0.56 -5.66
CA HIS A 27 -0.87 0.94 -6.91
C HIS A 27 0.14 1.33 -8.00
N ALA A 28 -0.33 1.44 -9.24
CA ALA A 28 0.43 2.05 -10.31
C ALA A 28 0.38 3.59 -10.17
N ASP A 29 1.51 4.27 -10.31
CA ASP A 29 1.56 5.73 -10.12
C ASP A 29 0.79 6.50 -11.20
N THR A 30 0.64 5.92 -12.39
CA THR A 30 -0.18 6.47 -13.49
C THR A 30 -1.63 6.75 -13.07
N GLU A 31 -2.16 5.98 -12.12
CA GLU A 31 -3.51 6.12 -11.59
C GLU A 31 -3.55 6.79 -10.20
N GLY A 32 -2.42 7.34 -9.73
CA GLY A 32 -2.28 7.82 -8.36
C GLY A 32 -3.32 8.87 -7.97
N LEU A 33 -3.78 9.71 -8.91
CA LEU A 33 -4.84 10.69 -8.65
C LEU A 33 -6.16 10.00 -8.28
N ASN A 34 -6.57 8.98 -9.05
CA ASN A 34 -7.80 8.23 -8.82
C ASN A 34 -7.76 7.50 -7.48
N PHE A 35 -6.64 6.85 -7.16
CA PHE A 35 -6.42 6.19 -5.87
C PHE A 35 -6.52 7.18 -4.70
N ARG A 36 -5.77 8.29 -4.73
CA ARG A 36 -5.76 9.26 -3.63
C ARG A 36 -7.11 9.94 -3.43
N LYS A 37 -7.80 10.27 -4.53
CA LYS A 37 -9.14 10.87 -4.48
C LYS A 37 -10.14 9.90 -3.88
N ALA A 38 -10.24 8.68 -4.42
CA ALA A 38 -11.19 7.68 -3.94
C ALA A 38 -10.95 7.30 -2.47
N PHE A 39 -9.68 7.16 -2.08
CA PHE A 39 -9.27 6.86 -0.70
C PHE A 39 -9.78 7.93 0.29
N LYS A 40 -9.55 9.20 -0.03
CA LYS A 40 -10.02 10.33 0.80
C LYS A 40 -11.54 10.44 0.81
N ASP A 41 -12.17 10.35 -0.37
CA ASP A 41 -13.63 10.49 -0.51
C ASP A 41 -14.37 9.35 0.22
N ALA A 42 -13.75 8.18 0.36
CA ALA A 42 -14.28 7.03 1.11
C ALA A 42 -14.17 7.15 2.65
N GLY A 43 -13.59 8.24 3.18
CA GLY A 43 -13.48 8.47 4.63
C GLY A 43 -12.18 7.96 5.27
N LEU A 44 -11.17 7.59 4.46
CA LEU A 44 -9.85 7.23 4.95
C LEU A 44 -8.94 8.46 5.02
N TYR A 45 -8.17 8.56 6.10
CA TYR A 45 -7.10 9.53 6.27
C TYR A 45 -5.82 9.02 5.61
N LEU A 46 -5.33 9.76 4.61
CA LEU A 46 -4.04 9.50 3.96
C LEU A 46 -2.91 10.13 4.79
N SER A 47 -2.15 9.29 5.49
CA SER A 47 -1.01 9.75 6.29
C SER A 47 0.23 10.03 5.47
N GLY A 48 0.45 9.24 4.41
CA GLY A 48 1.60 9.39 3.55
C GLY A 48 1.67 8.29 2.50
N PHE A 49 2.80 8.24 1.81
CA PHE A 49 3.10 7.18 0.86
C PHE A 49 4.46 6.56 1.19
N CYS A 50 4.51 5.23 1.08
CA CYS A 50 5.73 4.46 1.11
C CYS A 50 6.10 4.06 -0.32
N ILE A 51 7.37 3.81 -0.56
CA ILE A 51 7.94 3.47 -1.85
C ILE A 51 8.64 2.13 -1.69
N TRP A 52 8.15 1.12 -2.39
CA TRP A 52 8.92 -0.09 -2.60
C TRP A 52 9.96 0.16 -3.69
N LYS A 53 11.24 0.24 -3.31
CA LYS A 53 12.39 0.31 -4.21
C LYS A 53 12.84 -1.11 -4.56
N LYS A 54 12.90 -1.39 -5.87
CA LYS A 54 13.28 -2.68 -6.44
C LYS A 54 14.78 -2.72 -6.71
N ASN A 55 15.37 -3.91 -6.62
CA ASN A 55 16.76 -4.17 -7.00
C ASN A 55 17.03 -3.98 -8.50
N SER A 56 16.02 -4.09 -9.36
CA SER A 56 16.15 -3.87 -10.80
C SER A 56 15.02 -3.02 -11.36
N LEU A 57 15.33 -2.28 -12.44
CA LEU A 57 14.32 -1.56 -13.22
C LEU A 57 13.38 -2.51 -13.97
N VAL A 58 12.21 -1.99 -14.34
CA VAL A 58 11.26 -2.61 -15.26
C VAL A 58 11.33 -1.84 -16.57
N LEU A 59 11.72 -2.53 -17.65
CA LEU A 59 11.80 -1.93 -18.97
C LEU A 59 10.41 -1.69 -19.55
N GLY A 60 10.16 -0.47 -19.98
CA GLY A 60 8.95 0.00 -20.61
C GLY A 60 9.25 1.05 -21.67
N ARG A 61 8.18 1.58 -22.29
CA ARG A 61 8.26 2.53 -23.41
C ARG A 61 8.41 3.99 -22.97
N SER A 62 8.34 4.26 -21.67
CA SER A 62 8.47 5.60 -21.09
C SER A 62 9.92 6.07 -21.11
N PRO A 63 10.19 7.39 -21.17
CA PRO A 63 11.55 7.93 -21.00
C PRO A 63 12.20 7.50 -19.68
N TYR A 64 11.40 7.36 -18.61
CA TYR A 64 11.86 6.82 -17.32
C TYR A 64 11.45 5.36 -17.16
N GLN A 65 12.40 4.55 -16.68
CA GLN A 65 12.18 3.15 -16.36
C GLN A 65 11.78 2.99 -14.90
N TRP A 66 10.76 2.20 -14.62
CA TRP A 66 10.21 2.07 -13.28
C TRP A 66 11.11 1.18 -12.43
N GLN A 67 11.68 1.73 -11.35
CA GLN A 67 12.42 0.96 -10.34
C GLN A 67 11.69 0.93 -8.99
N HIS A 68 10.46 1.43 -8.94
CA HIS A 68 9.72 1.49 -7.69
C HIS A 68 8.22 1.28 -7.90
N GLU A 69 7.52 1.03 -6.79
CA GLU A 69 6.06 1.03 -6.69
C GLU A 69 5.62 1.87 -5.48
N PRO A 70 4.65 2.78 -5.64
CA PRO A 70 4.05 3.50 -4.52
C PRO A 70 3.09 2.60 -3.73
N CYS A 71 3.01 2.88 -2.43
CA CYS A 71 2.05 2.31 -1.50
C CYS A 71 1.45 3.43 -0.66
N LEU A 72 0.14 3.65 -0.74
CA LEU A 72 -0.55 4.56 0.18
C LEU A 72 -0.53 3.95 1.59
N PHE A 73 -0.39 4.79 2.60
CA PHE A 73 -0.51 4.41 4.01
C PHE A 73 -1.50 5.35 4.72
N GLY A 74 -2.45 4.76 5.45
CA GLY A 74 -3.48 5.52 6.14
C GLY A 74 -4.32 4.67 7.09
N TRP A 75 -5.41 5.25 7.56
CA TRP A 75 -6.38 4.63 8.48
C TRP A 75 -7.72 5.37 8.38
N LYS A 76 -8.72 5.02 9.20
CA LYS A 76 -10.01 5.74 9.25
C LYS A 76 -9.84 7.19 9.69
N GLN A 77 -10.56 8.13 9.06
CA GLN A 77 -10.43 9.55 9.41
C GLN A 77 -10.84 9.87 10.85
N LYS A 78 -11.84 9.16 11.38
CA LYS A 78 -12.27 9.28 12.79
C LYS A 78 -11.66 8.20 13.70
N GLY A 79 -10.67 7.48 13.18
CA GLY A 79 -9.97 6.42 13.89
C GLY A 79 -8.59 6.84 14.37
N LYS A 80 -7.82 5.85 14.79
CA LYS A 80 -6.40 5.98 15.07
C LYS A 80 -5.64 4.88 14.34
N HIS A 81 -4.33 4.94 14.39
CA HIS A 81 -3.47 3.89 13.86
C HIS A 81 -2.61 3.35 15.01
N GLN A 82 -2.51 2.03 15.12
CA GLN A 82 -1.62 1.37 16.08
C GLN A 82 -0.27 1.05 15.43
N TRP A 83 0.80 1.54 16.05
CA TRP A 83 2.16 1.33 15.58
C TRP A 83 2.95 0.46 16.57
N PHE A 84 3.50 -0.65 16.08
CA PHE A 84 4.16 -1.67 16.89
C PHE A 84 5.66 -1.81 16.60
N ASN A 85 6.24 -0.86 15.87
CA ASN A 85 7.68 -0.83 15.58
C ASN A 85 8.34 0.44 16.18
N ASP A 86 9.64 0.61 16.00
CA ASP A 86 10.38 1.79 16.44
C ASP A 86 10.12 3.03 15.55
N ARG A 87 10.76 4.16 15.87
CA ARG A 87 10.67 5.42 15.09
C ARG A 87 11.78 5.57 14.04
N LYS A 88 12.49 4.49 13.69
CA LYS A 88 13.58 4.49 12.69
C LYS A 88 13.14 4.02 11.32
N GLN A 89 11.91 3.52 11.22
CA GLN A 89 11.31 3.09 9.95
C GLN A 89 11.18 4.28 8.99
N THR A 90 11.45 4.05 7.71
CA THR A 90 11.40 5.10 6.67
C THR A 90 10.38 4.77 5.60
N THR A 91 10.09 5.73 4.74
CA THR A 91 9.14 5.55 3.63
C THR A 91 9.74 4.80 2.44
N ILE A 92 11.04 4.48 2.43
CA ILE A 92 11.68 3.72 1.35
C ILE A 92 11.96 2.30 1.82
N TRP A 93 11.36 1.33 1.14
CA TRP A 93 11.48 -0.09 1.47
C TRP A 93 12.25 -0.79 0.36
N GLU A 94 13.44 -1.29 0.69
CA GLU A 94 14.31 -1.98 -0.27
C GLU A 94 14.11 -3.48 -0.15
N TYR A 95 13.36 -4.06 -1.09
CA TYR A 95 13.13 -5.49 -1.18
C TYR A 95 13.27 -5.97 -2.61
N ASP A 96 13.97 -7.09 -2.79
CA ASP A 96 14.20 -7.65 -4.11
C ASP A 96 12.92 -8.18 -4.74
N ARG A 97 12.67 -7.78 -5.99
CA ARG A 97 11.55 -8.34 -6.76
C ARG A 97 11.80 -9.84 -7.03
N PRO A 98 10.78 -10.71 -6.96
CA PRO A 98 10.95 -12.10 -7.38
C PRO A 98 11.33 -12.15 -8.86
N LYS A 99 12.42 -12.86 -9.20
CA LYS A 99 12.90 -12.98 -10.59
C LYS A 99 11.84 -13.57 -11.54
N SER A 100 11.06 -14.51 -11.02
CA SER A 100 9.88 -15.06 -11.67
C SER A 100 8.92 -15.59 -10.61
N SER A 101 7.64 -15.66 -10.94
CA SER A 101 6.62 -16.38 -10.17
C SER A 101 5.84 -17.25 -11.14
N LYS A 102 5.64 -18.52 -10.78
CA LYS A 102 4.83 -19.45 -11.56
C LYS A 102 3.33 -19.19 -11.38
N ASP A 103 2.95 -18.54 -10.29
CA ASP A 103 1.54 -18.38 -9.88
C ASP A 103 0.94 -17.08 -10.39
N HIS A 104 1.66 -15.96 -10.28
CA HIS A 104 1.16 -14.66 -10.73
C HIS A 104 2.27 -13.68 -11.14
N PRO A 105 2.15 -12.97 -12.27
CA PRO A 105 3.20 -12.08 -12.79
C PRO A 105 3.52 -10.86 -11.89
N THR A 106 2.60 -10.47 -11.00
CA THR A 106 2.74 -9.30 -10.11
C THR A 106 2.93 -9.66 -8.63
N MET A 107 3.39 -10.89 -8.35
CA MET A 107 3.62 -11.34 -6.98
C MET A 107 4.60 -10.43 -6.23
N LYS A 108 4.18 -9.95 -5.05
CA LYS A 108 5.00 -9.16 -4.14
C LYS A 108 5.86 -10.09 -3.27
N PRO A 109 7.10 -9.70 -2.93
CA PRO A 109 7.92 -10.46 -1.98
C PRO A 109 7.21 -10.63 -0.63
N ILE A 110 7.30 -11.81 -0.03
CA ILE A 110 6.70 -12.08 1.29
C ILE A 110 7.26 -11.11 2.34
N GLN A 111 8.56 -10.83 2.31
CA GLN A 111 9.21 -9.90 3.25
C GLN A 111 8.69 -8.46 3.11
N LEU A 112 8.42 -8.01 1.87
CA LEU A 112 7.81 -6.71 1.62
C LEU A 112 6.42 -6.61 2.26
N MET A 113 5.63 -7.68 2.22
CA MET A 113 4.29 -7.71 2.81
C MET A 113 4.32 -7.87 4.33
N ALA A 114 5.26 -8.68 4.86
CA ALA A 114 5.41 -8.91 6.29
C ALA A 114 5.78 -7.62 7.05
N TYR A 115 6.58 -6.75 6.42
CA TYR A 115 7.07 -5.52 7.04
C TYR A 115 5.95 -4.56 7.52
N PRO A 116 5.01 -4.07 6.67
CA PRO A 116 3.93 -3.21 7.13
C PRO A 116 2.95 -3.90 8.09
N ILE A 117 2.78 -5.23 7.96
CA ILE A 117 1.96 -6.02 8.90
C ILE A 117 2.58 -5.98 10.30
N GLN A 118 3.88 -6.25 10.43
CA GLN A 118 4.59 -6.18 11.71
C GLN A 118 4.58 -4.77 12.31
N ASN A 119 4.57 -3.74 11.46
CA ASN A 119 4.48 -2.35 11.93
C ASN A 119 3.10 -1.99 12.49
N SER A 120 2.05 -2.64 12.02
CA SER A 120 0.66 -2.18 12.20
C SER A 120 -0.29 -3.20 12.81
N SER A 121 0.20 -4.39 13.15
CA SER A 121 -0.60 -5.51 13.65
C SER A 121 0.15 -6.31 14.71
N MET A 122 -0.59 -6.83 15.68
CA MET A 122 -0.07 -7.74 16.69
C MET A 122 -0.39 -9.19 16.34
N ARG A 123 0.34 -10.13 16.93
CA ARG A 123 0.03 -11.55 16.77
C ARG A 123 -1.42 -11.82 17.22
N GLY A 124 -2.18 -12.48 16.36
CA GLY A 124 -3.57 -12.85 16.62
C GLY A 124 -4.61 -11.82 16.16
N THR A 125 -4.20 -10.67 15.61
CA THR A 125 -5.13 -9.75 14.95
C THR A 125 -5.49 -10.25 13.55
N LEU A 126 -6.64 -9.82 13.05
CA LEU A 126 -7.03 -10.00 11.65
C LEU A 126 -6.28 -8.98 10.78
N VAL A 127 -5.82 -9.45 9.62
CA VAL A 127 -5.13 -8.67 8.58
C VAL A 127 -5.83 -8.93 7.26
#